data_AF-A0A2E6KPI0-F1
#
_entry.id   AF-A0A2E6KPI0-F1
#
_cell.length_a   1.000
_cell.length_b   1.000
_cell.length_c   1.000
_cell.angle_alpha   90.00
_cell.angle_beta   90.00
_cell.angle_gamma   90.00
#
_symmetry.space_group_name_H-M   'P 1'
#
loop_
_entity.id
_entity.type
_entity.pdbx_description
1 polymer ?
#
loop_
_entity_poly.entity_id
_entity_poly.type
_entity_poly.pdbx_seq_one_letter_code
_entity_poly.pdbx_strand_id
1 'polypeptide(L)'
;MTSPIELAVMESFRKDVEAFKPGNISFYSSGHDMIASDFIRSAEVSTPILCRRDFSLGERILSSVNATQKAVSCNTNLGMILLFTPIIMAAEQGYENIEKLTANLENTLTLLTKDDVNKVFEAIRIANPGGLGSSDTNDVMKTPNCSLKQAMKQASQRDSVALQYSNNFSEVFNVGFETIKYFDKRWNSVKWSAVSCYLTFLSSMRDTHIERKYGSEIAEQIKIKSGIIVEKFNNSIDPKILLRFLKDFDRELKTKNYNPGTSADLTAASLLVYYLLKT
;
A
#
# COMPACT_ATOMS: atom_id res chain seq x y z
N MET A 1 10.21 21.82 12.75
CA MET A 1 11.06 20.69 12.32
C MET A 1 10.13 19.55 11.93
N THR A 2 10.31 18.97 10.74
CA THR A 2 9.57 17.78 10.27
C THR A 2 9.78 16.63 11.24
N SER A 3 8.71 15.96 11.67
CA SER A 3 8.82 14.87 12.66
C SER A 3 9.48 13.62 12.05
N PRO A 4 10.11 12.74 12.84
CA PRO A 4 10.66 11.47 12.34
C PRO A 4 9.61 10.60 11.61
N ILE A 5 8.37 10.59 12.10
CA ILE A 5 7.26 9.86 11.48
C ILE A 5 6.94 10.46 10.10
N GLU A 6 6.89 11.79 9.99
CA GLU A 6 6.63 12.49 8.72
C GLU A 6 7.74 12.23 7.69
N LEU A 7 9.00 12.17 8.13
CA LEU A 7 10.12 11.74 7.28
C LEU A 7 9.97 10.29 6.81
N ALA A 8 9.60 9.36 7.71
CA ALA A 8 9.37 7.97 7.35
C ALA A 8 8.24 7.81 6.32
N VAL A 9 7.16 8.58 6.46
CA VAL A 9 6.06 8.62 5.48
C VAL A 9 6.53 9.10 4.12
N MET A 10 7.22 10.26 4.06
CA MET A 10 7.75 10.79 2.79
C MET A 10 8.73 9.82 2.12
N GLU A 11 9.64 9.22 2.89
CA GLU A 11 10.60 8.26 2.35
C GLU A 11 9.91 6.98 1.84
N SER A 12 8.83 6.55 2.48
CA SER A 12 8.04 5.40 2.00
C SER A 12 7.39 5.67 0.65
N PHE A 13 6.77 6.83 0.48
CA PHE A 13 6.26 7.25 -0.83
C PHE A 13 7.37 7.31 -1.89
N ARG A 14 8.51 7.93 -1.56
CA ARG A 14 9.64 8.06 -2.50
C ARG A 14 10.22 6.71 -2.91
N LYS A 15 10.50 5.83 -1.95
CA LYS A 15 11.07 4.52 -2.24
C LYS A 15 10.14 3.61 -3.00
N ASP A 16 8.83 3.75 -2.79
CA ASP A 16 7.84 3.03 -3.56
C ASP A 16 7.91 3.36 -5.07
N VAL A 17 8.14 4.62 -5.47
CA VAL A 17 8.31 4.99 -6.89
C VAL A 17 9.73 4.85 -7.44
N GLU A 18 10.75 4.84 -6.57
CA GLU A 18 12.12 4.47 -6.94
C GLU A 18 12.27 2.98 -7.27
N ALA A 19 11.48 2.14 -6.60
CA ALA A 19 11.46 0.70 -6.84
C ALA A 19 10.86 0.40 -8.24
N PHE A 20 11.56 -0.42 -9.01
CA PHE A 20 11.04 -0.88 -10.30
C PHE A 20 10.02 -2.01 -10.07
N LYS A 21 8.73 -1.67 -10.09
CA LYS A 21 7.60 -2.58 -9.84
C LYS A 21 6.86 -2.88 -11.15
N PRO A 22 7.09 -4.04 -11.79
CA PRO A 22 6.48 -4.38 -13.07
C PRO A 22 4.96 -4.19 -13.11
N GLY A 23 4.43 -3.47 -14.10
CA GLY A 23 2.99 -3.22 -14.27
C GLY A 23 2.45 -2.03 -13.47
N ASN A 24 3.14 -1.61 -12.41
CA ASN A 24 2.81 -0.43 -11.61
C ASN A 24 3.63 0.80 -12.06
N ILE A 25 3.45 1.93 -11.39
CA ILE A 25 4.17 3.16 -11.68
C ILE A 25 5.56 3.15 -11.03
N SER A 26 6.56 3.71 -11.73
CA SER A 26 7.88 4.00 -11.19
C SER A 26 8.54 5.15 -11.96
N PHE A 27 9.66 5.67 -11.48
CA PHE A 27 10.45 6.66 -12.25
C PHE A 27 10.92 6.15 -13.63
N TYR A 28 10.94 4.84 -13.84
CA TYR A 28 11.39 4.22 -15.08
C TYR A 28 10.25 3.96 -16.07
N SER A 29 9.00 4.07 -15.64
CA SER A 29 7.85 3.59 -16.40
C SER A 29 6.56 4.25 -15.91
N SER A 30 6.00 5.18 -16.69
CA SER A 30 4.66 5.73 -16.49
C SER A 30 3.60 4.63 -16.61
N GLY A 31 2.42 4.81 -16.04
CA GLY A 31 1.36 3.82 -16.17
C GLY A 31 0.00 4.35 -15.74
N HIS A 32 -1.05 3.87 -16.41
CA HIS A 32 -2.45 4.07 -16.02
C HIS A 32 -2.83 5.54 -15.77
N ASP A 33 -2.55 6.40 -16.75
CA ASP A 33 -2.80 7.86 -16.73
C ASP A 33 -2.06 8.64 -15.61
N MET A 34 -1.02 8.04 -15.02
CA MET A 34 -0.22 8.63 -13.95
C MET A 34 1.26 8.66 -14.32
N ILE A 35 1.93 9.74 -13.90
CA ILE A 35 3.39 9.88 -13.92
C ILE A 35 3.95 9.99 -12.50
N ALA A 36 5.23 9.65 -12.32
CA ALA A 36 5.84 9.60 -11.00
C ALA A 36 5.75 10.95 -10.24
N SER A 37 5.72 12.08 -10.96
CA SER A 37 5.50 13.39 -10.35
C SER A 37 4.12 13.56 -9.73
N ASP A 38 3.07 12.93 -10.28
CA ASP A 38 1.73 12.97 -9.69
C ASP A 38 1.73 12.26 -8.34
N PHE A 39 2.41 11.12 -8.27
CA PHE A 39 2.56 10.35 -7.05
C PHE A 39 3.35 11.10 -5.97
N ILE A 40 4.49 11.70 -6.35
CA ILE A 40 5.27 12.54 -5.42
C ILE A 40 4.44 13.75 -4.96
N ARG A 41 3.70 14.40 -5.87
CA ARG A 41 2.82 15.51 -5.52
C ARG A 41 1.73 15.08 -4.54
N SER A 42 1.19 13.89 -4.72
CA SER A 42 0.21 13.29 -3.80
C SER A 42 0.81 13.08 -2.41
N ALA A 43 2.03 12.55 -2.35
CA ALA A 43 2.77 12.37 -1.10
C ALA A 43 3.01 13.71 -0.37
N GLU A 44 3.41 14.75 -1.09
CA GLU A 44 3.66 16.09 -0.53
C GLU A 44 2.40 16.69 0.12
N VAL A 45 1.24 16.51 -0.51
CA VAL A 45 -0.02 17.09 0.01
C VAL A 45 -0.67 16.23 1.08
N SER A 46 -0.51 14.90 1.02
CA SER A 46 -1.12 13.99 2.00
C SER A 46 -0.30 13.86 3.27
N THR A 47 1.04 13.86 3.20
CA THR A 47 1.90 13.53 4.35
C THR A 47 1.71 14.45 5.55
N PRO A 48 1.66 15.79 5.40
CA PRO A 48 1.42 16.68 6.54
C PRO A 48 0.07 16.40 7.22
N ILE A 49 -0.95 16.01 6.43
CA ILE A 49 -2.30 15.69 6.91
C ILE A 49 -2.32 14.35 7.63
N LEU A 50 -1.66 13.33 7.07
CA LEU A 50 -1.53 12.01 7.67
C LEU A 50 -0.87 12.06 9.05
N CYS A 51 0.03 13.02 9.28
CA CYS A 51 0.74 13.22 10.55
C CYS A 51 0.08 14.26 11.50
N ARG A 52 -1.16 14.70 11.23
CA ARG A 52 -1.89 15.63 12.11
C ARG A 52 -2.45 14.94 13.34
N ARG A 53 -1.77 15.15 14.48
CA ARG A 53 -2.14 14.57 15.79
C ARG A 53 -3.51 15.00 16.32
N ASP A 54 -4.01 16.15 15.88
CA ASP A 54 -5.30 16.68 16.27
C ASP A 54 -6.48 16.08 15.48
N PHE A 55 -6.21 15.24 14.48
CA PHE A 55 -7.23 14.59 13.65
C PHE A 55 -7.42 13.12 14.02
N SER A 56 -8.68 12.68 13.97
CA SER A 56 -9.08 11.27 14.01
C SER A 56 -8.57 10.49 12.79
N LEU A 57 -8.65 9.15 12.83
CA LEU A 57 -8.26 8.31 11.69
C LEU A 57 -9.07 8.67 10.43
N GLY A 58 -10.39 8.80 10.57
CA GLY A 58 -11.27 9.16 9.46
C GLY A 58 -10.98 10.55 8.93
N GLU A 59 -10.69 11.52 9.80
CA GLU A 59 -10.33 12.89 9.41
C GLU A 59 -9.02 12.95 8.63
N ARG A 60 -7.99 12.22 9.06
CA ARG A 60 -6.71 12.11 8.34
C ARG A 60 -6.90 11.51 6.95
N ILE A 61 -7.65 10.42 6.85
CA ILE A 61 -7.91 9.72 5.57
C ILE A 61 -8.71 10.62 4.62
N LEU A 62 -9.85 11.14 5.06
CA LEU A 62 -10.73 11.96 4.22
C LEU A 62 -10.05 13.25 3.77
N SER A 63 -9.34 13.93 4.68
CA SER A 63 -8.62 15.16 4.34
C SER A 63 -7.46 14.90 3.39
N SER A 64 -6.74 13.79 3.56
CA SER A 64 -5.64 13.40 2.67
C SER A 64 -6.14 13.08 1.27
N VAL A 65 -7.23 12.31 1.14
CA VAL A 65 -7.84 12.00 -0.16
C VAL A 65 -8.33 13.27 -0.86
N ASN A 66 -8.99 14.18 -0.13
CA ASN A 66 -9.41 15.47 -0.68
C ASN A 66 -8.23 16.32 -1.15
N ALA A 67 -7.13 16.33 -0.39
CA ALA A 67 -5.91 17.05 -0.77
C ALA A 67 -5.26 16.45 -2.01
N THR A 68 -5.16 15.11 -2.09
CA THR A 68 -4.70 14.40 -3.29
C THR A 68 -5.56 14.77 -4.49
N GLN A 69 -6.89 14.64 -4.41
CA GLN A 69 -7.80 14.90 -5.54
C GLN A 69 -7.70 16.34 -6.07
N LYS A 70 -7.49 17.31 -5.17
CA LYS A 70 -7.26 18.72 -5.56
C LYS A 70 -5.91 18.94 -6.24
N ALA A 71 -4.90 18.17 -5.86
CA ALA A 71 -3.54 18.33 -6.37
C ALA A 71 -3.30 17.54 -7.66
N VAL A 72 -3.88 16.34 -7.75
CA VAL A 72 -3.79 15.43 -8.89
C VAL A 72 -5.18 14.83 -9.15
N SER A 73 -5.69 14.97 -10.37
CA SER A 73 -7.06 14.55 -10.72
C SER A 73 -7.21 13.03 -10.94
N CYS A 74 -6.31 12.23 -10.38
CA CYS A 74 -6.27 10.78 -10.49
C CYS A 74 -6.01 10.14 -9.12
N ASN A 75 -6.44 8.88 -8.96
CA ASN A 75 -6.22 8.14 -7.72
C ASN A 75 -4.84 7.50 -7.72
N THR A 76 -3.90 8.18 -7.05
CA THR A 76 -2.49 7.78 -6.96
C THR A 76 -2.15 7.02 -5.68
N ASN A 77 -2.88 7.24 -4.58
CA ASN A 77 -2.42 6.83 -3.26
C ASN A 77 -3.52 6.45 -2.24
N LEU A 78 -4.76 6.16 -2.66
CA LEU A 78 -5.82 5.78 -1.70
C LEU A 78 -5.42 4.58 -0.83
N GLY A 79 -4.90 3.51 -1.43
CA GLY A 79 -4.51 2.30 -0.69
C GLY A 79 -3.43 2.59 0.34
N MET A 80 -2.42 3.37 -0.04
CA MET A 80 -1.38 3.86 0.87
C MET A 80 -1.96 4.73 2.00
N ILE A 81 -2.87 5.67 1.71
CA ILE A 81 -3.49 6.52 2.74
C ILE A 81 -4.23 5.65 3.77
N LEU A 82 -5.00 4.66 3.29
CA LEU A 82 -5.69 3.71 4.16
C LEU A 82 -4.70 2.90 5.02
N LEU A 83 -3.64 2.37 4.43
CA LEU A 83 -2.66 1.57 5.17
C LEU A 83 -1.78 2.39 6.13
N PHE A 84 -1.37 3.59 5.72
CA PHE A 84 -0.41 4.42 6.46
C PHE A 84 -1.05 5.03 7.70
N THR A 85 -2.28 5.51 7.60
CA THR A 85 -2.94 6.24 8.70
C THR A 85 -2.92 5.48 10.03
N PRO A 86 -3.38 4.22 10.13
CA PRO A 86 -3.35 3.49 11.40
C PRO A 86 -1.91 3.16 11.86
N ILE A 87 -0.95 2.92 10.95
CA ILE A 87 0.47 2.70 11.30
C ILE A 87 1.07 3.98 11.90
N ILE A 88 0.79 5.14 11.31
CA ILE A 88 1.25 6.46 11.81
C ILE A 88 0.70 6.71 13.21
N MET A 89 -0.60 6.52 13.42
CA MET A 89 -1.23 6.71 14.73
C MET A 89 -0.71 5.72 15.78
N ALA A 90 -0.36 4.49 15.39
CA ALA A 90 0.29 3.53 16.25
C ALA A 90 1.71 3.99 16.64
N ALA A 91 2.48 4.50 15.68
CA ALA A 91 3.82 5.03 15.91
C ALA A 91 3.80 6.30 16.79
N GLU A 92 2.78 7.15 16.70
CA GLU A 92 2.62 8.29 17.61
C GLU A 92 2.52 7.88 19.09
N GLN A 93 2.12 6.63 19.37
CA GLN A 93 2.07 6.03 20.71
C GLN A 93 3.36 5.28 21.10
N GLY A 94 4.34 5.14 20.19
CA GLY A 94 5.60 4.41 20.37
C GLY A 94 5.85 3.35 19.30
N TYR A 95 7.12 3.16 18.94
CA TYR A 95 7.58 2.24 17.88
C TYR A 95 9.05 1.80 18.11
N GLU A 96 9.45 1.64 19.36
CA GLU A 96 10.82 1.23 19.73
C GLU A 96 11.21 -0.13 19.15
N ASN A 97 10.21 -1.00 18.93
CA ASN A 97 10.34 -2.28 18.26
C ASN A 97 9.03 -2.68 17.57
N ILE A 98 9.09 -3.79 16.83
CA ILE A 98 7.95 -4.30 16.05
C ILE A 98 6.79 -4.72 16.96
N GLU A 99 7.07 -5.29 18.13
CA GLU A 99 6.06 -5.74 19.09
C GLU A 99 5.24 -4.56 19.62
N LYS A 100 5.92 -3.46 20.00
CA LYS A 100 5.30 -2.24 20.50
C LYS A 100 4.45 -1.57 19.43
N LEU A 101 4.97 -1.45 18.20
CA LEU A 101 4.21 -0.90 17.08
C LEU A 101 2.96 -1.74 16.77
N THR A 102 3.09 -3.07 16.77
CA THR A 102 1.98 -4.00 16.49
C THR A 102 0.88 -3.91 17.56
N ALA A 103 1.25 -3.81 18.84
CA ALA A 103 0.31 -3.65 19.95
C ALA A 103 -0.40 -2.27 19.89
N ASN A 104 0.35 -1.20 19.60
CA ASN A 104 -0.23 0.13 19.44
C ASN A 104 -1.17 0.21 18.22
N LEU A 105 -0.90 -0.56 17.16
CA LEU A 105 -1.79 -0.67 16.01
C LEU A 105 -3.10 -1.36 16.37
N GLU A 106 -3.05 -2.46 17.11
CA GLU A 106 -4.26 -3.15 17.56
C GLU A 106 -5.12 -2.22 18.42
N ASN A 107 -4.52 -1.48 19.34
CA ASN A 107 -5.20 -0.45 20.13
C ASN A 107 -5.82 0.64 19.22
N THR A 108 -5.09 1.13 18.23
CA THR A 108 -5.60 2.13 17.27
C THR A 108 -6.83 1.62 16.51
N LEU A 109 -6.80 0.37 16.03
CA LEU A 109 -7.89 -0.24 15.27
C LEU A 109 -9.12 -0.57 16.12
N THR A 110 -8.95 -0.84 17.42
CA THR A 110 -10.05 -1.13 18.36
C THR A 110 -10.79 0.13 18.83
N LEU A 111 -10.13 1.27 18.83
CA LEU A 111 -10.70 2.55 19.29
C LEU A 111 -11.44 3.34 18.18
N LEU A 112 -11.55 2.79 16.97
CA LEU A 112 -12.19 3.48 15.86
C LEU A 112 -13.69 3.69 16.09
N THR A 113 -14.13 4.92 15.81
CA THR A 113 -15.51 5.36 16.05
C THR A 113 -16.38 5.19 14.82
N LYS A 114 -17.70 5.33 14.97
CA LYS A 114 -18.65 5.35 13.84
C LYS A 114 -18.37 6.52 12.88
N ASP A 115 -17.93 7.65 13.42
CA ASP A 115 -17.57 8.83 12.63
C ASP A 115 -16.34 8.56 11.76
N ASP A 116 -15.33 7.85 12.28
CA ASP A 116 -14.19 7.39 11.48
C ASP A 116 -14.64 6.52 10.30
N VAL A 117 -15.57 5.57 10.53
CA VAL A 117 -16.10 4.72 9.45
C VAL A 117 -16.77 5.54 8.35
N ASN A 118 -17.60 6.52 8.74
CA ASN A 118 -18.30 7.37 7.78
C ASN A 118 -17.32 8.14 6.89
N LYS A 119 -16.29 8.74 7.50
CA LYS A 119 -15.26 9.50 6.79
C LYS A 119 -14.37 8.61 5.90
N VAL A 120 -14.05 7.39 6.34
CA VAL A 120 -13.32 6.41 5.50
C VAL A 120 -14.15 6.01 4.28
N PHE A 121 -15.44 5.72 4.46
CA PHE A 121 -16.36 5.40 3.35
C PHE A 121 -16.49 6.58 2.38
N GLU A 122 -16.58 7.81 2.90
CA GLU A 122 -16.59 9.02 2.09
C GLU A 122 -15.30 9.19 1.30
N ALA A 123 -14.15 9.00 1.92
CA ALA A 123 -12.86 9.07 1.25
C ALA A 123 -12.75 8.05 0.11
N ILE A 124 -13.20 6.81 0.32
CA ILE A 124 -13.22 5.77 -0.72
C ILE A 124 -14.13 6.19 -1.90
N ARG A 125 -15.30 6.78 -1.63
CA ARG A 125 -16.19 7.30 -2.69
C ARG A 125 -15.55 8.44 -3.47
N ILE A 126 -14.91 9.39 -2.80
CA ILE A 126 -14.24 10.54 -3.43
C ILE A 126 -13.08 10.06 -4.32
N ALA A 127 -12.27 9.12 -3.82
CA ALA A 127 -11.15 8.56 -4.57
C ALA A 127 -11.58 7.66 -5.75
N ASN A 128 -12.82 7.15 -5.72
CA ASN A 128 -13.45 6.34 -6.78
C ASN A 128 -12.51 5.29 -7.40
N PRO A 129 -11.94 4.35 -6.61
CA PRO A 129 -11.00 3.38 -7.13
C PRO A 129 -11.68 2.41 -8.11
N GLY A 130 -10.93 2.01 -9.14
CA GLY A 130 -11.43 1.14 -10.21
C GLY A 130 -11.89 -0.23 -9.70
N GLY A 131 -13.02 -0.70 -10.22
CA GLY A 131 -13.50 -2.07 -10.01
C GLY A 131 -14.14 -2.34 -8.65
N LEU A 132 -14.53 -1.33 -7.87
CA LEU A 132 -15.22 -1.51 -6.57
C LEU A 132 -16.52 -2.33 -6.65
N GLY A 133 -17.26 -2.20 -7.77
CA GLY A 133 -18.57 -2.83 -7.93
C GLY A 133 -19.60 -2.36 -6.90
N SER A 134 -20.68 -3.12 -6.74
CA SER A 134 -21.68 -2.95 -5.68
C SER A 134 -21.62 -4.13 -4.71
N SER A 135 -22.02 -3.91 -3.45
CA SER A 135 -22.08 -4.98 -2.45
C SER A 135 -23.42 -4.98 -1.71
N ASP A 136 -24.00 -6.17 -1.50
CA ASP A 136 -25.27 -6.29 -0.77
C ASP A 136 -25.12 -5.90 0.70
N THR A 137 -23.92 -6.05 1.26
CA THR A 137 -23.60 -5.75 2.66
C THR A 137 -22.49 -4.70 2.74
N ASN A 138 -22.75 -3.60 3.45
CA ASN A 138 -21.80 -2.50 3.68
C ASN A 138 -21.16 -1.97 2.38
N ASP A 139 -21.99 -1.73 1.36
CA ASP A 139 -21.59 -1.02 0.14
C ASP A 139 -20.98 0.34 0.50
N VAL A 140 -19.79 0.64 -0.04
CA VAL A 140 -19.12 1.93 0.17
C VAL A 140 -19.92 3.10 -0.40
N MET A 141 -20.84 2.84 -1.34
CA MET A 141 -21.79 3.80 -1.88
C MET A 141 -22.93 4.15 -0.91
N LYS A 142 -23.06 3.41 0.21
CA LYS A 142 -24.09 3.62 1.24
C LYS A 142 -23.46 4.07 2.56
N THR A 143 -24.28 4.60 3.46
CA THR A 143 -23.86 4.90 4.82
C THR A 143 -23.61 3.60 5.59
N PRO A 144 -22.41 3.40 6.18
CA PRO A 144 -22.12 2.19 6.94
C PRO A 144 -22.95 2.12 8.23
N ASN A 145 -23.42 0.92 8.56
CA ASN A 145 -24.12 0.67 9.83
C ASN A 145 -23.35 -0.28 10.77
N CYS A 146 -22.06 -0.47 10.52
CA CYS A 146 -21.17 -1.35 11.29
C CYS A 146 -19.88 -0.59 11.68
N SER A 147 -19.05 -1.22 12.51
CA SER A 147 -17.70 -0.71 12.76
C SER A 147 -16.79 -0.87 11.53
N LEU A 148 -15.69 -0.12 11.46
CA LEU A 148 -14.73 -0.26 10.37
C LEU A 148 -14.15 -1.68 10.32
N LYS A 149 -13.82 -2.26 11.48
CA LYS A 149 -13.30 -3.63 11.59
C LYS A 149 -14.28 -4.66 11.03
N GLN A 150 -15.58 -4.48 11.25
CA GLN A 150 -16.62 -5.35 10.67
C GLN A 150 -16.72 -5.19 9.15
N ALA A 151 -16.74 -3.95 8.63
CA ALA A 151 -16.75 -3.69 7.20
C ALA A 151 -15.53 -4.30 6.49
N MET A 152 -14.34 -4.05 7.04
CA MET A 152 -13.08 -4.55 6.50
C MET A 152 -12.99 -6.09 6.57
N LYS A 153 -13.47 -6.71 7.66
CA LYS A 153 -13.54 -8.17 7.76
C LYS A 153 -14.46 -8.80 6.70
N GLN A 154 -15.55 -8.14 6.32
CA GLN A 154 -16.43 -8.65 5.27
C GLN A 154 -15.81 -8.50 3.87
N ALA A 155 -14.99 -7.46 3.66
CA ALA A 155 -14.29 -7.23 2.40
C ALA A 155 -12.96 -7.99 2.27
N SER A 156 -12.42 -8.56 3.35
CA SER A 156 -11.05 -9.12 3.39
C SER A 156 -10.75 -10.24 2.40
N GLN A 157 -11.78 -10.96 1.93
CA GLN A 157 -11.61 -12.02 0.91
C GLN A 157 -11.41 -11.46 -0.50
N ARG A 158 -11.81 -10.21 -0.76
CA ARG A 158 -11.79 -9.56 -2.09
C ARG A 158 -10.99 -8.26 -2.12
N ASP A 159 -10.44 -7.84 -1.00
CA ASP A 159 -9.64 -6.62 -0.86
C ASP A 159 -8.53 -6.82 0.18
N SER A 160 -7.27 -6.71 -0.27
CA SER A 160 -6.12 -6.96 0.60
C SER A 160 -5.82 -5.82 1.57
N VAL A 161 -6.25 -4.59 1.27
CA VAL A 161 -6.19 -3.48 2.24
C VAL A 161 -7.15 -3.80 3.37
N ALA A 162 -8.37 -4.23 3.04
CA ALA A 162 -9.35 -4.66 4.04
C ALA A 162 -8.86 -5.87 4.86
N LEU A 163 -8.13 -6.80 4.24
CA LEU A 163 -7.47 -7.90 4.94
C LEU A 163 -6.54 -7.39 6.04
N GLN A 164 -5.71 -6.36 5.78
CA GLN A 164 -4.80 -5.79 6.78
C GLN A 164 -5.54 -5.27 8.01
N TYR A 165 -6.65 -4.55 7.82
CA TYR A 165 -7.47 -4.09 8.93
C TYR A 165 -8.11 -5.24 9.73
N SER A 166 -8.40 -6.36 9.08
CA SER A 166 -9.05 -7.50 9.71
C SER A 166 -8.10 -8.40 10.51
N ASN A 167 -6.82 -8.42 10.15
CA ASN A 167 -5.80 -9.32 10.73
C ASN A 167 -4.63 -8.59 11.41
N ASN A 168 -4.81 -7.30 11.72
CA ASN A 168 -3.79 -6.44 12.33
C ASN A 168 -2.50 -6.32 11.51
N PHE A 169 -2.64 -6.14 10.20
CA PHE A 169 -1.55 -5.84 9.26
C PHE A 169 -0.49 -6.96 9.18
N SER A 170 -0.94 -8.21 9.30
CA SER A 170 -0.07 -9.37 9.37
C SER A 170 0.86 -9.47 8.15
N GLU A 171 0.36 -9.24 6.94
CA GLU A 171 1.17 -9.31 5.72
C GLU A 171 2.21 -8.18 5.67
N VAL A 172 1.83 -6.97 6.09
CA VAL A 172 2.76 -5.82 6.13
C VAL A 172 3.92 -6.08 7.09
N PHE A 173 3.66 -6.63 8.28
CA PHE A 173 4.67 -6.88 9.29
C PHE A 173 5.48 -8.17 9.05
N ASN A 174 4.81 -9.29 8.81
CA ASN A 174 5.46 -10.61 8.79
C ASN A 174 6.03 -10.99 7.42
N VAL A 175 5.52 -10.38 6.34
CA VAL A 175 5.99 -10.67 4.98
C VAL A 175 6.79 -9.48 4.45
N GLY A 176 6.16 -8.31 4.32
CA GLY A 176 6.78 -7.19 3.63
C GLY A 176 7.94 -6.56 4.41
N PHE A 177 7.75 -6.21 5.68
CA PHE A 177 8.82 -5.63 6.51
C PHE A 177 10.02 -6.58 6.63
N GLU A 178 9.78 -7.87 6.92
CA GLU A 178 10.85 -8.86 7.01
C GLU A 178 11.57 -9.07 5.66
N THR A 179 10.84 -9.04 4.54
CA THR A 179 11.47 -9.09 3.19
C THR A 179 12.38 -7.89 2.96
N ILE A 180 11.89 -6.68 3.23
CA ILE A 180 12.66 -5.43 3.04
C ILE A 180 13.91 -5.45 3.92
N LYS A 181 13.76 -5.79 5.20
CA LYS A 181 14.85 -5.88 6.18
C LYS A 181 15.92 -6.89 5.75
N TYR A 182 15.51 -8.08 5.32
CA TYR A 182 16.43 -9.13 4.87
C TYR A 182 17.22 -8.70 3.62
N PHE A 183 16.53 -8.22 2.58
CA PHE A 183 17.18 -7.90 1.31
C PHE A 183 17.94 -6.58 1.33
N ASP A 184 17.54 -5.62 2.17
CA ASP A 184 18.34 -4.41 2.39
C ASP A 184 19.68 -4.77 3.04
N LYS A 185 19.69 -5.65 4.06
CA LYS A 185 20.93 -6.16 4.65
C LYS A 185 21.80 -6.91 3.62
N ARG A 186 21.18 -7.69 2.73
CA ARG A 186 21.88 -8.50 1.73
C ARG A 186 22.48 -7.66 0.60
N TRP A 187 21.73 -6.71 0.05
CA TRP A 187 22.12 -5.95 -1.15
C TRP A 187 22.53 -4.51 -0.86
N ASN A 188 22.49 -4.08 0.41
CA ASN A 188 22.71 -2.70 0.84
C ASN A 188 21.89 -1.70 0.01
N SER A 189 20.60 -2.00 -0.17
CA SER A 189 19.73 -1.24 -1.07
C SER A 189 18.25 -1.43 -0.78
N VAL A 190 17.66 -0.46 -0.07
CA VAL A 190 16.21 -0.35 0.15
C VAL A 190 15.43 -0.37 -1.16
N LYS A 191 15.98 0.24 -2.22
CA LYS A 191 15.35 0.24 -3.54
C LYS A 191 15.14 -1.19 -4.08
N TRP A 192 16.16 -2.04 -3.99
CA TRP A 192 16.06 -3.42 -4.48
C TRP A 192 15.30 -4.34 -3.52
N SER A 193 15.36 -4.08 -2.22
CA SER A 193 14.56 -4.82 -1.25
C SER A 193 13.06 -4.51 -1.37
N ALA A 194 12.69 -3.28 -1.75
CA ALA A 194 11.32 -2.91 -2.11
C ALA A 194 10.84 -3.65 -3.37
N VAL A 195 11.69 -3.82 -4.40
CA VAL A 195 11.36 -4.65 -5.57
C VAL A 195 11.12 -6.10 -5.17
N SER A 196 11.95 -6.66 -4.29
CA SER A 196 11.73 -8.01 -3.76
C SER A 196 10.40 -8.10 -2.99
N CYS A 197 10.12 -7.16 -2.09
CA CYS A 197 8.86 -7.10 -1.33
C CYS A 197 7.64 -7.06 -2.25
N TYR A 198 7.67 -6.22 -3.28
CA TYR A 198 6.62 -6.14 -4.29
C TYR A 198 6.38 -7.47 -5.00
N LEU A 199 7.45 -8.10 -5.50
CA LEU A 199 7.35 -9.38 -6.20
C LEU A 199 6.91 -10.51 -5.26
N THR A 200 7.34 -10.49 -4.00
CA THR A 200 6.91 -11.43 -2.96
C THR A 200 5.40 -11.32 -2.75
N PHE A 201 4.85 -10.12 -2.54
CA PHE A 201 3.39 -9.94 -2.45
C PHE A 201 2.67 -10.39 -3.72
N LEU A 202 3.16 -9.97 -4.89
CA LEU A 202 2.53 -10.32 -6.16
C LEU A 202 2.54 -11.83 -6.43
N SER A 203 3.50 -12.56 -5.87
CA SER A 203 3.60 -14.03 -5.98
C SER A 203 2.82 -14.81 -4.91
N SER A 204 2.59 -14.23 -3.74
CA SER A 204 2.00 -14.93 -2.59
C SER A 204 0.47 -14.82 -2.56
N MET A 205 -0.08 -13.75 -3.12
CA MET A 205 -1.52 -13.49 -3.13
C MET A 205 -1.98 -12.92 -4.47
N ARG A 206 -3.26 -13.12 -4.80
CA ARG A 206 -3.88 -12.45 -5.96
C ARG A 206 -3.91 -10.95 -5.67
N ASP A 207 -3.38 -10.15 -6.58
CA ASP A 207 -3.49 -8.70 -6.47
C ASP A 207 -4.97 -8.31 -6.65
N THR A 208 -5.57 -7.74 -5.60
CA THR A 208 -7.01 -7.46 -5.59
C THR A 208 -7.40 -6.28 -6.49
N HIS A 209 -6.46 -5.40 -6.87
CA HIS A 209 -6.71 -4.40 -7.90
C HIS A 209 -6.82 -5.05 -9.29
N ILE A 210 -5.93 -5.99 -9.62
CA ILE A 210 -6.06 -6.80 -10.83
C ILE A 210 -7.35 -7.62 -10.81
N GLU A 211 -7.61 -8.36 -9.73
CA GLU A 211 -8.76 -9.27 -9.63
C GLU A 211 -10.09 -8.53 -9.81
N ARG A 212 -10.23 -7.33 -9.21
CA ARG A 212 -11.41 -6.49 -9.38
C ARG A 212 -11.64 -6.02 -10.83
N LYS A 213 -10.56 -5.78 -11.58
CA LYS A 213 -10.64 -5.20 -12.93
C LYS A 213 -10.67 -6.26 -14.04
N TYR A 214 -10.04 -7.41 -13.82
CA TYR A 214 -9.77 -8.42 -14.85
C TYR A 214 -10.16 -9.85 -14.44
N GLY A 215 -10.66 -10.05 -13.22
CA GLY A 215 -11.11 -11.35 -12.73
C GLY A 215 -10.01 -12.21 -12.09
N SER A 216 -10.44 -13.24 -11.38
CA SER A 216 -9.60 -14.12 -10.56
C SER A 216 -8.62 -14.96 -11.38
N GLU A 217 -9.00 -15.36 -12.59
CA GLU A 217 -8.15 -16.17 -13.48
C GLU A 217 -6.90 -15.38 -13.90
N ILE A 218 -7.05 -14.13 -14.33
CA ILE A 218 -5.94 -13.26 -14.71
C ILE A 218 -5.05 -12.96 -13.50
N ALA A 219 -5.66 -12.67 -12.34
CA ALA A 219 -4.92 -12.43 -11.11
C ALA A 219 -4.08 -13.65 -10.69
N GLU A 220 -4.62 -14.86 -10.80
CA GLU A 220 -3.89 -16.10 -10.50
C GLU A 220 -2.75 -16.35 -11.51
N GLN A 221 -2.97 -16.12 -12.81
CA GLN A 221 -1.93 -16.27 -13.83
C GLN A 221 -0.73 -15.34 -13.56
N ILE A 222 -1.00 -14.08 -13.22
CA ILE A 222 0.04 -13.10 -12.87
C ILE A 222 0.78 -13.52 -11.60
N LYS A 223 0.05 -14.01 -10.59
CA LYS A 223 0.63 -14.52 -9.35
C LYS A 223 1.58 -15.69 -9.57
N ILE A 224 1.14 -16.72 -10.30
CA ILE A 224 1.96 -17.90 -10.63
C ILE A 224 3.24 -17.48 -11.36
N LYS A 225 3.11 -16.60 -12.36
CA LYS A 225 4.27 -16.08 -13.11
C LYS A 225 5.21 -15.28 -12.21
N SER A 226 4.66 -14.46 -11.32
CA SER A 226 5.45 -13.67 -10.37
C SER A 226 6.22 -14.55 -9.39
N GLY A 227 5.72 -15.76 -9.06
CA GLY A 227 6.45 -16.78 -8.31
C GLY A 227 7.79 -17.17 -8.94
N ILE A 228 7.78 -17.45 -10.26
CA ILE A 228 9.01 -17.77 -11.00
C ILE A 228 9.97 -16.57 -11.01
N ILE A 229 9.41 -15.36 -11.14
CA ILE A 229 10.20 -14.13 -11.20
C ILE A 229 10.85 -13.82 -9.86
N VAL A 230 10.09 -13.88 -8.77
CA VAL A 230 10.59 -13.56 -7.43
C VAL A 230 11.64 -14.57 -7.00
N GLU A 231 11.46 -15.86 -7.30
CA GLU A 231 12.44 -16.90 -6.99
C GLU A 231 13.79 -16.59 -7.66
N LYS A 232 13.76 -16.30 -8.97
CA LYS A 232 14.97 -15.96 -9.72
C LYS A 232 15.59 -14.64 -9.24
N PHE A 233 14.78 -13.65 -8.91
CA PHE A 233 15.24 -12.33 -8.44
C PHE A 233 15.92 -12.44 -7.06
N ASN A 234 15.27 -13.09 -6.11
CA ASN A 234 15.74 -13.25 -4.73
C ASN A 234 16.99 -14.14 -4.62
N ASN A 235 17.15 -15.09 -5.53
CA ASN A 235 18.34 -15.93 -5.60
C ASN A 235 19.53 -15.26 -6.32
N SER A 236 19.34 -14.09 -6.95
CA SER A 236 20.44 -13.37 -7.61
C SER A 236 21.48 -12.86 -6.60
N ILE A 237 22.74 -12.88 -7.02
CA ILE A 237 23.84 -12.22 -6.29
C ILE A 237 23.70 -10.70 -6.42
N ASP A 238 23.44 -10.21 -7.64
CA ASP A 238 23.17 -8.80 -7.92
C ASP A 238 21.78 -8.64 -8.58
N PRO A 239 20.83 -7.95 -7.94
CA PRO A 239 19.49 -7.74 -8.49
C PRO A 239 19.51 -6.96 -9.82
N LYS A 240 20.55 -6.18 -10.11
CA LYS A 240 20.68 -5.41 -11.36
C LYS A 240 20.73 -6.31 -12.60
N ILE A 241 21.28 -7.52 -12.48
CA ILE A 241 21.38 -8.49 -13.58
C ILE A 241 19.98 -8.87 -14.10
N LEU A 242 18.97 -8.81 -13.23
CA LEU A 242 17.59 -9.19 -13.54
C LEU A 242 16.78 -8.02 -14.10
N LEU A 243 17.35 -6.82 -14.23
CA LEU A 243 16.62 -5.64 -14.69
C LEU A 243 15.98 -5.83 -16.07
N ARG A 244 16.65 -6.50 -17.01
CA ARG A 244 16.07 -6.79 -18.33
C ARG A 244 14.82 -7.66 -18.20
N PHE A 245 14.89 -8.68 -17.36
CA PHE A 245 13.79 -9.60 -17.11
C PHE A 245 12.59 -8.90 -16.45
N LEU A 246 12.85 -8.00 -15.50
CA LEU A 246 11.81 -7.16 -14.90
C LEU A 246 11.17 -6.23 -15.94
N LYS A 247 11.95 -5.62 -16.84
CA LYS A 247 11.44 -4.75 -17.91
C LYS A 247 10.56 -5.50 -18.91
N ASP A 248 10.91 -6.76 -19.23
CA ASP A 248 10.08 -7.57 -20.12
C ASP A 248 8.74 -7.93 -19.44
N PHE A 249 8.75 -8.22 -18.14
CA PHE A 249 7.51 -8.43 -17.37
C PHE A 249 6.68 -7.15 -17.24
N ASP A 250 7.32 -6.00 -17.00
CA ASP A 250 6.66 -4.69 -16.97
C ASP A 250 5.93 -4.41 -18.29
N ARG A 251 6.62 -4.61 -19.42
CA ARG A 251 6.04 -4.43 -20.76
C ARG A 251 4.82 -5.33 -20.96
N GLU A 252 4.90 -6.60 -20.56
CA GLU A 252 3.80 -7.55 -20.70
C GLU A 252 2.56 -7.14 -19.89
N LEU A 253 2.75 -6.69 -18.65
CA LEU A 253 1.64 -6.22 -17.82
C LEU A 253 1.05 -4.93 -18.40
N LYS A 254 1.89 -3.98 -18.81
CA LYS A 254 1.44 -2.67 -19.32
C LYS A 254 0.75 -2.74 -20.67
N THR A 255 1.16 -3.62 -21.58
CA THR A 255 0.45 -3.80 -22.86
C THR A 255 -0.98 -4.31 -22.68
N LYS A 256 -1.26 -4.98 -21.56
CA LYS A 256 -2.60 -5.44 -21.17
C LYS A 256 -3.28 -4.51 -20.15
N ASN A 257 -2.67 -3.38 -19.81
CA ASN A 257 -3.12 -2.46 -18.75
C ASN A 257 -3.27 -3.12 -17.37
N TYR A 258 -2.51 -4.18 -17.08
CA TYR A 258 -2.50 -4.82 -15.77
C TYR A 258 -1.69 -3.98 -14.79
N ASN A 259 -2.37 -3.47 -13.76
CA ASN A 259 -1.77 -2.71 -12.65
C ASN A 259 -1.86 -3.51 -11.34
N PRO A 260 -0.78 -4.16 -10.87
CA PRO A 260 -0.77 -4.77 -9.55
C PRO A 260 -0.56 -3.70 -8.48
N GLY A 261 -1.61 -2.89 -8.28
CA GLY A 261 -1.59 -1.73 -7.40
C GLY A 261 -1.65 -2.11 -5.93
N THR A 262 -2.36 -3.18 -5.58
CA THR A 262 -2.47 -3.60 -4.18
C THR A 262 -1.15 -4.14 -3.64
N SER A 263 -0.39 -4.89 -4.44
CA SER A 263 0.97 -5.28 -4.09
C SER A 263 1.88 -4.07 -3.87
N ALA A 264 1.72 -3.00 -4.65
CA ALA A 264 2.47 -1.76 -4.46
C ALA A 264 2.06 -1.02 -3.16
N ASP A 265 0.76 -0.89 -2.88
CA ASP A 265 0.25 -0.30 -1.64
C ASP A 265 0.81 -1.02 -0.39
N LEU A 266 0.82 -2.36 -0.41
CA LEU A 266 1.38 -3.18 0.68
C LEU A 266 2.90 -3.01 0.80
N THR A 267 3.64 -2.95 -0.33
CA THR A 267 5.08 -2.65 -0.32
C THR A 267 5.37 -1.32 0.34
N ALA A 268 4.60 -0.28 0.01
CA ALA A 268 4.77 1.03 0.60
C ALA A 268 4.48 1.05 2.10
N ALA A 269 3.45 0.33 2.55
CA ALA A 269 3.16 0.21 3.97
C ALA A 269 4.28 -0.52 4.73
N SER A 270 4.88 -1.54 4.11
CA SER A 270 6.05 -2.22 4.66
C SER A 270 7.30 -1.35 4.67
N LEU A 271 7.48 -0.47 3.68
CA LEU A 271 8.52 0.55 3.69
C LEU A 271 8.33 1.52 4.86
N LEU A 272 7.10 1.91 5.18
CA LEU A 272 6.81 2.77 6.33
C LEU A 272 7.22 2.11 7.64
N VAL A 273 6.84 0.85 7.86
CA VAL A 273 7.29 0.09 9.02
C VAL A 273 8.81 0.00 9.06
N TYR A 274 9.45 -0.30 7.93
CA TYR A 274 10.90 -0.37 7.84
C TYR A 274 11.56 0.96 8.22
N TYR A 275 11.10 2.10 7.71
CA TYR A 275 11.67 3.42 8.01
C TYR A 275 11.39 3.89 9.43
N LEU A 276 10.27 3.49 10.04
CA LEU A 276 10.01 3.76 11.45
C LEU A 276 10.97 2.99 12.37
N LEU A 277 11.26 1.73 12.03
CA LEU A 277 12.09 0.82 12.84
C LEU A 277 13.58 0.84 12.46
N LYS A 278 13.95 1.57 11.40
CA LYS A 278 15.35 1.69 10.95
C LYS A 278 16.11 2.59 11.91
N THR A 279 16.91 1.96 12.77
CA THR A 279 17.97 2.60 13.56
C THR A 279 19.24 2.79 12.74
#